data_AF-A0A0G1VKB8-F1
#
_entry.id   AF-A0A0G1VKB8-F1
#
_cell.length_a   1.000
_cell.length_b   1.000
_cell.length_c   1.000
_cell.angle_alpha   90.00
_cell.angle_beta   90.00
_cell.angle_gamma   90.00
#
_symmetry.space_group_name_H-M   'P 1'
#
loop_
_entity.id
_entity.type
_entity.pdbx_description
1 polymer ?
#
loop_
_entity_poly.entity_id
_entity_poly.type
_entity_poly.pdbx_seq_one_letter_code
_entity_poly.pdbx_strand_id
1 'polypeptide(L)'
;MNDKSIIGGIIVLLLAIGVMLYATNGSGVTPKESQTVTASIEVVQFAQCLSEKNAVFYGAFWCPHCLAQKALFGSAVSEIKYVECSTPDGNSQLAVCKAKGVQSYPTWIFADGTLVTGEQSFSSLAEKTGCTDPTPGAVSGTTSDTTTSPKIPAEQTPPELVI
;
A
#
# COMPACT_ATOMS: atom_id res chain seq x y z
N MET A 1 -64.67 34.67 -20.59
CA MET A 1 -63.37 34.57 -19.91
C MET A 1 -62.66 33.35 -20.44
N ASN A 2 -61.47 33.52 -21.00
CA ASN A 2 -60.86 32.55 -21.90
C ASN A 2 -59.93 31.60 -21.13
N ASP A 3 -60.43 30.39 -20.87
CA ASP A 3 -59.72 29.34 -20.13
C ASP A 3 -58.32 29.05 -20.71
N LYS A 4 -58.13 29.18 -22.03
CA LYS A 4 -56.85 28.89 -22.70
C LYS A 4 -55.73 29.88 -22.35
N SER A 5 -56.05 31.15 -22.06
CA SER A 5 -55.03 32.13 -21.64
C SER A 5 -54.69 32.04 -20.15
N ILE A 6 -55.64 31.58 -19.32
CA ILE A 6 -55.41 31.34 -17.89
C ILE A 6 -54.55 30.08 -17.69
N ILE A 7 -54.82 29.01 -18.45
CA ILE A 7 -54.02 27.78 -18.40
C ILE A 7 -52.57 28.03 -18.85
N GLY A 8 -52.37 28.83 -19.90
CA GLY A 8 -51.03 29.20 -20.37
C GLY A 8 -50.24 30.01 -19.33
N GLY A 9 -50.88 30.96 -18.65
CA GLY A 9 -50.25 31.76 -17.60
C GLY A 9 -49.87 30.94 -16.36
N ILE A 10 -50.72 30.00 -15.94
CA ILE A 10 -50.44 29.11 -14.80
C ILE A 10 -49.26 28.18 -15.10
N ILE A 11 -49.15 27.62 -16.31
CA ILE A 11 -48.03 26.75 -16.68
C ILE A 11 -46.70 27.50 -16.64
N VAL A 12 -46.64 28.72 -17.19
CA VAL A 12 -45.43 29.54 -17.17
C VAL A 12 -45.04 29.92 -15.74
N LEU A 13 -46.02 30.26 -14.90
CA LEU A 13 -45.79 30.58 -13.48
C LEU A 13 -45.28 29.36 -12.70
N LEU A 14 -45.85 28.17 -12.92
CA LEU A 14 -45.40 26.93 -12.26
C LEU A 14 -43.98 26.53 -12.69
N LEU A 15 -43.63 26.70 -13.97
CA LEU A 15 -42.27 26.46 -14.45
C LEU A 15 -41.27 27.45 -13.84
N ALA A 16 -41.62 28.74 -13.76
CA ALA A 16 -40.76 29.76 -13.15
C ALA A 16 -40.55 29.52 -11.64
N ILE A 17 -41.61 29.17 -10.90
CA ILE A 17 -41.53 28.83 -9.47
C ILE A 17 -40.72 27.54 -9.26
N GLY A 18 -40.89 26.53 -10.12
CA GLY A 18 -40.12 25.29 -10.06
C GLY A 18 -38.61 25.50 -10.24
N VAL A 19 -38.22 26.35 -11.20
CA VAL A 19 -36.80 26.71 -11.41
C VAL A 19 -36.26 27.53 -10.24
N MET A 20 -37.05 28.46 -9.67
CA MET A 20 -36.64 29.26 -8.53
C MET A 20 -36.45 28.41 -7.25
N LEU A 21 -37.31 27.41 -7.02
CA LEU A 21 -37.18 26.47 -5.91
C LEU A 21 -36.01 25.49 -6.09
N TYR A 22 -35.69 25.11 -7.33
CA TYR A 22 -34.54 24.26 -7.60
C TYR A 22 -33.21 25.00 -7.31
N ALA A 23 -33.14 26.31 -7.61
CA ALA A 23 -31.94 27.12 -7.37
C ALA A 23 -31.67 27.40 -5.88
N THR A 24 -32.69 27.46 -5.02
CA THR A 24 -32.52 27.69 -3.57
C THR A 24 -32.23 26.42 -2.77
N ASN A 25 -32.55 25.23 -3.31
CA ASN A 25 -32.19 23.93 -2.75
C ASN A 25 -30.90 23.35 -3.38
N GLY A 26 -30.05 24.21 -3.94
CA GLY A 26 -28.69 23.86 -4.35
C GLY A 26 -27.86 23.51 -3.11
N SER A 27 -28.01 22.26 -2.67
CA SER A 27 -27.17 21.67 -1.63
C SER A 27 -25.73 21.84 -2.05
N GLY A 28 -24.98 22.64 -1.29
CA GLY A 28 -23.53 22.73 -1.40
C GLY A 28 -22.94 21.36 -1.13
N VAL A 29 -22.77 20.57 -2.18
CA VAL A 29 -21.95 19.36 -2.16
C VAL A 29 -20.51 19.85 -2.06
N THR A 30 -20.01 19.96 -0.83
CA THR A 30 -18.58 19.94 -0.61
C THR A 30 -18.07 18.62 -1.21
N PRO A 31 -17.16 18.64 -2.19
CA PRO A 31 -16.50 17.41 -2.59
C PRO A 31 -15.69 16.96 -1.39
N LYS A 32 -16.24 16.07 -0.57
CA LYS A 32 -15.45 15.21 0.29
C LYS A 32 -14.51 14.52 -0.66
N GLU A 33 -13.23 14.90 -0.57
CA GLU A 33 -12.10 14.37 -1.34
C GLU A 33 -12.40 12.95 -1.80
N SER A 34 -12.85 12.90 -3.06
CA SER A 34 -13.36 11.68 -3.67
C SER A 34 -12.11 10.88 -4.01
N GLN A 35 -11.73 10.01 -3.07
CA GLN A 35 -10.79 8.94 -3.32
C GLN A 35 -11.32 8.14 -4.50
N THR A 36 -10.75 8.43 -5.66
CA THR A 36 -10.89 7.62 -6.85
C THR A 36 -10.42 6.23 -6.46
N VAL A 37 -11.22 5.22 -6.80
CA VAL A 37 -11.01 3.81 -6.45
C VAL A 37 -9.82 3.28 -7.28
N THR A 38 -8.63 3.71 -6.89
CA THR A 38 -7.29 3.45 -7.41
C THR A 38 -6.38 3.44 -6.16
N ALA A 39 -5.25 2.73 -6.18
CA ALA A 39 -4.34 2.71 -5.02
C ALA A 39 -4.02 4.13 -4.54
N SER A 40 -3.97 4.34 -3.22
CA SER A 40 -3.64 5.67 -2.67
C SER A 40 -2.21 6.07 -3.07
N ILE A 41 -1.94 7.38 -3.10
CA ILE A 41 -0.62 7.90 -3.51
C ILE A 41 0.50 7.34 -2.61
N GLU A 42 0.22 7.13 -1.33
CA GLU A 42 1.14 6.53 -0.37
C GLU A 42 1.49 5.09 -0.75
N VAL A 43 0.50 4.29 -1.16
CA VAL A 43 0.73 2.90 -1.62
C VAL A 43 1.53 2.87 -2.92
N VAL A 44 1.28 3.82 -3.84
CA VAL A 44 2.07 3.98 -5.08
C VAL A 44 3.52 4.30 -4.75
N GLN A 45 3.77 5.30 -3.89
CA GLN A 45 5.12 5.69 -3.47
C GLN A 45 5.84 4.55 -2.74
N PHE A 46 5.12 3.82 -1.89
CA PHE A 46 5.66 2.65 -1.20
C PHE A 46 6.09 1.57 -2.20
N ALA A 47 5.23 1.21 -3.16
CA ALA A 47 5.54 0.21 -4.18
C ALA A 47 6.75 0.60 -5.04
N GLN A 48 6.88 1.88 -5.42
CA GLN A 48 8.05 2.42 -6.12
C GLN A 48 9.31 2.30 -5.27
N CYS A 49 9.24 2.68 -4.00
CA CYS A 49 10.36 2.55 -3.07
C CYS A 49 10.83 1.08 -2.93
N LEU A 50 9.92 0.11 -2.84
CA LEU A 50 10.29 -1.32 -2.81
C LEU A 50 11.11 -1.71 -4.04
N SER A 51 10.69 -1.26 -5.23
CA SER A 51 11.42 -1.50 -6.48
C SER A 51 12.79 -0.83 -6.50
N GLU A 52 12.90 0.41 -6.03
CA GLU A 52 14.18 1.13 -5.91
C GLU A 52 15.14 0.42 -4.94
N LYS A 53 14.61 -0.10 -3.82
CA LYS A 53 15.35 -0.87 -2.82
C LYS A 53 15.63 -2.31 -3.22
N ASN A 54 15.30 -2.71 -4.45
CA ASN A 54 15.49 -4.07 -4.98
C ASN A 54 14.81 -5.15 -4.11
N ALA A 55 13.66 -4.85 -3.51
CA ALA A 55 12.77 -5.86 -2.98
C ALA A 55 11.99 -6.47 -4.15
N VAL A 56 12.29 -7.72 -4.47
CA VAL A 56 11.70 -8.42 -5.63
C VAL A 56 10.72 -9.48 -5.15
N PHE A 57 9.52 -9.43 -5.70
CA PHE A 57 8.40 -10.30 -5.40
C PHE A 57 8.35 -11.47 -6.38
N TYR A 58 8.63 -12.68 -5.92
CA TYR A 58 8.57 -13.91 -6.72
C TYR A 58 7.28 -14.66 -6.40
N GLY A 59 6.52 -15.01 -7.43
CA GLY A 59 5.24 -15.69 -7.24
C GLY A 59 4.72 -16.36 -8.50
N ALA A 60 3.51 -16.89 -8.41
CA ALA A 60 2.82 -17.51 -9.53
C ALA A 60 1.46 -16.84 -9.77
N PHE A 61 1.08 -16.67 -11.04
CA PHE A 61 -0.18 -16.01 -11.40
C PHE A 61 -1.43 -16.70 -10.82
N TRP A 62 -1.39 -18.02 -10.61
CA TRP A 62 -2.49 -18.82 -10.08
C TRP A 62 -2.45 -18.99 -8.56
N CYS A 63 -1.37 -18.57 -7.89
CA CYS A 63 -1.20 -18.83 -6.46
C CYS A 63 -2.09 -17.90 -5.62
N PRO A 64 -2.98 -18.44 -4.76
CA PRO A 64 -3.90 -17.63 -3.96
C PRO A 64 -3.19 -16.60 -3.07
N HIS A 65 -2.09 -17.00 -2.42
CA HIS A 65 -1.29 -16.10 -1.59
C HIS A 65 -0.58 -15.01 -2.40
N CYS A 66 -0.20 -15.31 -3.66
CA CYS A 66 0.35 -14.28 -4.54
C CYS A 66 -0.73 -13.27 -4.95
N LEU A 67 -1.96 -13.74 -5.22
CA LEU A 67 -3.08 -12.88 -5.54
C LEU A 67 -3.45 -11.98 -4.34
N ALA A 68 -3.46 -12.53 -3.13
CA ALA A 68 -3.68 -11.78 -1.90
C ALA A 68 -2.58 -10.71 -1.68
N GLN A 69 -1.31 -11.09 -1.82
CA GLN A 69 -0.20 -10.13 -1.75
C GLN A 69 -0.36 -8.99 -2.76
N LYS A 70 -0.72 -9.29 -4.02
CA LYS A 70 -0.96 -8.29 -5.07
C LYS A 70 -2.13 -7.38 -4.73
N ALA A 71 -3.20 -7.95 -4.15
CA ALA A 71 -4.40 -7.20 -3.79
C ALA A 71 -4.12 -6.12 -2.73
N LEU A 72 -3.16 -6.34 -1.82
CA LEU A 72 -2.74 -5.31 -0.85
C LEU A 72 -2.30 -4.00 -1.53
N PHE A 73 -1.66 -4.10 -2.70
CA PHE A 73 -1.17 -2.93 -3.44
C PHE A 73 -2.21 -2.35 -4.42
N GLY A 74 -3.31 -3.05 -4.69
CA GLY A 74 -4.27 -2.65 -5.71
C GLY A 74 -3.60 -2.37 -7.06
N SER A 75 -3.89 -1.22 -7.66
CA SER A 75 -3.27 -0.81 -8.93
C SER A 75 -1.78 -0.51 -8.82
N ALA A 76 -1.25 -0.17 -7.64
CA ALA A 76 0.17 0.13 -7.44
C ALA A 76 1.07 -1.11 -7.58
N VAL A 77 0.49 -2.30 -7.70
CA VAL A 77 1.25 -3.54 -7.97
C VAL A 77 2.09 -3.46 -9.25
N SER A 78 1.69 -2.61 -10.22
CA SER A 78 2.47 -2.35 -11.44
C SER A 78 3.84 -1.74 -11.17
N GLU A 79 4.00 -1.07 -10.02
CA GLU A 79 5.24 -0.41 -9.64
C GLU A 79 6.23 -1.36 -8.97
N ILE A 80 5.81 -2.58 -8.60
CA ILE A 80 6.65 -3.57 -7.90
C ILE A 80 7.41 -4.43 -8.91
N LYS A 81 8.69 -4.69 -8.62
CA LYS A 81 9.48 -5.72 -9.30
C LYS A 81 8.91 -7.12 -8.99
N TYR A 82 8.00 -7.59 -9.84
CA TYR A 82 7.46 -8.95 -9.81
C TYR A 82 8.18 -9.88 -10.80
N VAL A 83 8.46 -11.10 -10.39
CA VAL A 83 8.95 -12.18 -11.25
C VAL A 83 7.95 -13.33 -11.23
N GLU A 84 7.41 -13.66 -12.41
CA GLU A 84 6.59 -14.85 -12.60
C GLU A 84 7.46 -16.11 -12.52
N CYS A 85 7.03 -17.04 -11.68
CA CYS A 85 7.75 -18.29 -11.42
C CYS A 85 7.07 -19.51 -12.00
N SER A 86 5.80 -19.46 -12.41
CA SER A 86 5.12 -20.60 -13.00
C SER A 86 5.32 -20.66 -14.51
N THR A 87 5.43 -21.88 -15.03
CA THR A 87 5.16 -22.13 -16.45
C THR A 87 3.70 -21.78 -16.78
N PRO A 88 3.39 -21.44 -18.05
CA PRO A 88 2.04 -21.05 -18.45
C PRO A 88 0.96 -22.11 -18.15
N ASP A 89 1.33 -23.38 -18.11
CA ASP A 89 0.45 -24.51 -17.80
C ASP A 89 0.27 -24.75 -16.28
N GLY A 90 0.97 -24.01 -15.42
CA GLY A 90 0.86 -24.11 -13.96
C GLY A 90 1.65 -25.24 -13.31
N ASN A 91 2.27 -26.14 -14.10
CA ASN A 91 2.76 -27.43 -13.58
C ASN A 91 4.24 -27.43 -13.17
N SER A 92 4.97 -26.35 -13.41
CA SER A 92 6.41 -26.30 -13.17
C SER A 92 6.89 -24.90 -12.81
N GLN A 93 8.04 -24.84 -12.12
CA GLN A 93 8.72 -23.59 -11.80
C GLN A 93 9.76 -23.24 -12.88
N LEU A 94 9.77 -21.97 -13.30
CA LEU A 94 10.72 -21.39 -14.25
C LEU A 94 12.15 -21.35 -13.67
N ALA A 95 13.14 -21.51 -14.54
CA ALA A 95 14.55 -21.59 -14.16
C ALA A 95 15.05 -20.34 -13.41
N VAL A 96 14.52 -19.15 -13.74
CA VAL A 96 14.86 -17.89 -13.08
C VAL A 96 14.56 -17.93 -11.57
N CYS A 97 13.48 -18.58 -11.15
CA CYS A 97 13.11 -18.69 -9.75
C CYS A 97 13.88 -19.80 -9.03
N LYS A 98 14.13 -20.94 -9.71
CA LYS A 98 14.99 -22.01 -9.22
C LYS A 98 16.40 -21.49 -8.90
N ALA A 99 16.98 -20.71 -9.82
CA ALA A 99 18.31 -20.12 -9.66
C ALA A 99 18.39 -19.10 -8.51
N LYS A 100 17.25 -18.52 -8.11
CA LYS A 100 17.12 -17.61 -6.98
C LYS A 100 16.77 -18.31 -5.66
N GLY A 101 16.64 -19.64 -5.66
CA GLY A 101 16.33 -20.42 -4.46
C GLY A 101 14.89 -20.30 -3.97
N VAL A 102 13.95 -19.92 -4.84
CA VAL A 102 12.51 -19.78 -4.48
C VAL A 102 11.89 -21.17 -4.27
N GLN A 103 11.62 -21.53 -3.02
CA GLN A 103 11.05 -22.84 -2.65
C GLN A 103 9.51 -22.84 -2.57
N SER A 104 8.91 -21.68 -2.28
CA SER A 104 7.46 -21.54 -2.12
C SER A 104 7.00 -20.17 -2.62
N TYR A 105 5.69 -20.04 -2.82
CA TYR A 105 5.08 -18.80 -3.27
C TYR A 105 4.14 -18.24 -2.20
N PRO A 106 4.10 -16.91 -2.02
CA PRO A 106 5.08 -15.96 -2.56
C PRO A 106 6.44 -16.02 -1.83
N THR A 107 7.47 -15.46 -2.43
CA THR A 107 8.77 -15.20 -1.80
C THR A 107 9.24 -13.79 -2.15
N TRP A 108 9.67 -13.03 -1.16
CA TRP A 108 10.37 -11.77 -1.32
C TRP A 108 11.87 -11.97 -1.17
N ILE A 109 12.65 -11.39 -2.09
CA ILE A 109 14.11 -11.35 -1.99
C ILE A 109 14.54 -9.88 -1.94
N PHE A 110 15.31 -9.53 -0.92
CA PHE A 110 15.76 -8.16 -0.67
C PHE A 110 17.18 -7.90 -1.19
N ALA A 111 17.62 -6.64 -1.18
CA ALA A 111 18.94 -6.23 -1.70
C ALA A 111 20.12 -6.93 -1.01
N ASP A 112 19.98 -7.30 0.26
CA ASP A 112 20.99 -8.03 1.04
C ASP A 112 20.99 -9.54 0.76
N GLY A 113 20.08 -10.02 -0.12
CA GLY A 113 19.92 -11.42 -0.48
C GLY A 113 19.05 -12.22 0.48
N THR A 114 18.50 -11.60 1.54
CA THR A 114 17.60 -12.30 2.46
C THR A 114 16.31 -12.68 1.76
N LEU A 115 15.80 -13.88 2.04
CA LEU A 115 14.53 -14.38 1.53
C LEU A 115 13.49 -14.44 2.65
N VAL A 116 12.28 -13.98 2.35
CA VAL A 116 11.13 -14.13 3.24
C VAL A 116 9.97 -14.73 2.44
N THR A 117 9.46 -15.86 2.92
CA THR A 117 8.37 -16.60 2.28
C THR A 117 7.01 -16.21 2.84
N GLY A 118 5.95 -16.35 2.05
CA GLY A 118 4.58 -16.07 2.44
C GLY A 118 4.19 -14.60 2.27
N GLU A 119 2.90 -14.32 2.45
CA GLU A 119 2.37 -12.96 2.38
C GLU A 119 3.02 -12.05 3.41
N GLN A 120 3.36 -10.84 3.00
CA GLN A 120 4.01 -9.81 3.81
C GLN A 120 3.09 -8.59 3.94
N SER A 121 2.99 -8.07 5.17
CA SER A 121 2.36 -6.78 5.42
C SER A 121 3.24 -5.63 4.92
N PHE A 122 2.63 -4.45 4.74
CA PHE A 122 3.39 -3.24 4.42
C PHE A 122 4.46 -2.93 5.47
N SER A 123 4.14 -3.04 6.75
CA SER A 123 5.09 -2.87 7.85
C SER A 123 6.30 -3.80 7.74
N SER A 124 6.09 -5.09 7.45
CA SER A 124 7.22 -6.05 7.31
C SER A 124 8.13 -5.71 6.13
N LEU A 125 7.52 -5.30 5.02
CA LEU A 125 8.26 -4.87 3.82
C LEU A 125 9.00 -3.54 4.08
N ALA A 126 8.38 -2.60 4.79
CA ALA A 126 8.97 -1.34 5.21
C ALA A 126 10.21 -1.57 6.10
N GLU A 127 10.11 -2.42 7.13
CA GLU A 127 11.23 -2.79 8.00
C GLU A 127 12.42 -3.36 7.24
N LYS A 128 12.16 -4.21 6.24
CA LYS A 128 13.22 -4.83 5.42
C LYS A 128 13.88 -3.88 4.41
N THR A 129 13.19 -2.82 4.01
CA THR A 129 13.63 -1.94 2.92
C THR A 129 14.01 -0.52 3.36
N GLY A 130 13.57 -0.14 4.56
CA GLY A 130 13.61 1.24 5.04
C GLY A 130 12.64 2.18 4.32
N CYS A 131 11.67 1.65 3.58
CA CYS A 131 10.60 2.44 2.96
C CYS A 131 9.56 2.87 4.01
N THR A 132 8.90 4.01 3.80
CA THR A 132 7.82 4.48 4.67
C THR A 132 6.57 3.63 4.51
N ASP A 133 6.05 3.06 5.60
CA ASP A 133 4.80 2.29 5.58
C ASP A 133 3.61 3.20 5.18
N PRO A 134 2.82 2.84 4.14
CA PRO A 134 1.71 3.64 3.66
C PRO A 134 0.43 3.53 4.51
N THR A 135 0.42 2.73 5.57
CA THR A 135 -0.74 2.54 6.43
C THR A 135 -0.99 3.81 7.27
N PRO A 136 -2.21 4.40 7.27
CA PRO A 136 -2.51 5.57 8.09
C PRO A 136 -2.26 5.30 9.58
N GLY A 137 -1.40 6.11 10.21
CA GLY A 137 -1.03 5.94 11.61
C GLY A 137 0.14 4.99 11.88
N ALA A 138 0.76 4.42 10.83
CA ALA A 138 2.07 3.80 10.94
C ALA A 138 3.14 4.90 11.13
N VAL A 139 3.18 5.48 12.32
CA VAL A 139 4.29 6.36 12.72
C VAL A 139 5.56 5.54 12.63
N SER A 140 6.46 5.96 11.74
CA SER A 140 7.82 5.46 11.59
C SER A 140 8.54 5.43 12.93
N GLY A 141 8.53 4.27 13.59
CA GLY A 141 9.42 4.00 14.69
C GLY A 141 10.81 3.76 14.14
N THR A 142 11.66 4.80 14.15
CA THR A 142 13.06 4.79 14.62
C THR A 142 13.72 6.10 14.19
N THR A 143 13.51 7.17 14.97
CA THR A 143 14.68 7.97 15.32
C THR A 143 15.50 7.10 16.26
N SER A 144 16.68 6.70 15.79
CA SER A 144 17.76 6.26 16.64
C SER A 144 18.17 7.41 17.55
N ASP A 145 17.37 7.71 18.57
CA ASP A 145 17.89 8.27 19.81
C ASP A 145 18.43 7.09 20.63
N THR A 146 19.57 6.55 20.19
CA THR A 146 20.50 5.98 21.16
C THR A 146 21.04 7.17 21.94
N THR A 147 20.27 7.54 22.97
CA THR A 147 20.75 8.29 24.11
C THR A 147 22.01 7.59 24.60
N THR A 148 23.14 8.23 24.31
CA THR A 148 24.42 8.13 25.00
C THR A 148 24.16 7.92 26.50
N SER A 149 24.20 6.66 26.93
CA SER A 149 24.30 6.33 28.34
C SER A 149 25.79 6.37 28.72
N PRO A 150 26.17 7.02 29.84
CA PRO A 150 27.54 7.36 30.10
C PRO A 150 28.39 6.14 30.44
N LYS A 151 29.58 6.12 29.85
CA LYS A 151 30.79 5.43 30.31
C LYS A 151 30.88 5.43 31.85
N ILE A 152 30.71 4.28 32.49
CA ILE A 152 31.25 4.00 33.82
C ILE A 152 32.59 3.28 33.61
N PRO A 153 33.74 3.89 33.94
CA PRO A 153 35.02 3.20 33.94
C PRO A 153 35.32 2.57 35.30
N ALA A 154 36.08 1.48 35.22
CA ALA A 154 36.90 0.83 36.26
C ALA A 154 36.16 0.03 37.35
N GLU A 155 36.48 -1.27 37.42
CA GLU A 155 37.13 -1.83 38.61
C GLU A 155 37.91 -3.09 38.20
N GLN A 156 39.24 -3.01 38.31
CA GLN A 156 40.16 -4.13 38.28
C GLN A 156 40.18 -4.79 39.67
N THR A 157 40.00 -6.11 39.77
CA THR A 157 40.94 -6.99 40.52
C THR A 157 40.50 -8.45 40.49
N PRO A 158 41.38 -9.40 40.09
CA PRO A 158 41.31 -10.78 40.50
C PRO A 158 42.17 -11.00 41.76
N PRO A 159 41.69 -11.70 42.81
CA PRO A 159 42.58 -12.29 43.79
C PRO A 159 42.95 -13.71 43.34
N GLU A 160 44.16 -13.86 42.80
CA GLU A 160 44.89 -15.12 42.92
C GLU A 160 45.48 -15.17 44.34
N LEU A 161 45.21 -16.27 45.07
CA LEU A 161 46.14 -17.00 45.95
C LEU A 161 45.36 -17.76 47.03
N VAL A 162 45.11 -19.06 46.82
CA VAL A 162 44.82 -20.01 47.91
C VAL A 162 45.46 -21.36 47.58
N ILE A 163 46.61 -21.59 48.22
CA ILE A 163 47.40 -22.82 48.50
C ILE A 163 47.99 -23.64 47.34
#